data_AF-A0A078A9B6-F1
#
_entry.id   AF-A0A078A9B6-F1
#
_cell.length_a   1.000
_cell.length_b   1.000
_cell.length_c   1.000
_cell.angle_alpha   90.00
_cell.angle_beta   90.00
_cell.angle_gamma   90.00
#
_symmetry.space_group_name_H-M   'P 1'
#
loop_
_entity.id
_entity.type
_entity.pdbx_description
1 polymer ?
#
loop_
_entity_poly.entity_id
_entity_poly.type
_entity_poly.pdbx_seq_one_letter_code
_entity_poly.pdbx_strand_id
1 'polypeptide(L)'
;MYSESLILIKILVIVLSFMKLFFFLRIYDGFSFLVQMMGGVFKDLKYFISFFLIFILQFGMIFLVLFKAESIDEYNGVNKMAYFLMAFRISSGDFQLDEYQNQNSTLVIFTWIIWLIAVMALNIVFMNFIIAVISESYERVMQKLVAESYKVKANMIVEREQLFSDKDLIKEKLFPRFIIVRRPINNESQDGGEWQGFIKDLKYTIRTSVSKSKGEVIQKIHSSIEKINETIQQSQIQINPNENIDEKLSNLKDQVDAQIKNLDTKMRQNMDFIKSTLVQLLQKQNQ
;
A
#
# COMPACT_ATOMS: atom_id res chain seq x y z
N MET A 1 32.66 44.41 -20.21
CA MET A 1 33.22 43.63 -19.08
C MET A 1 32.77 44.13 -17.70
N TYR A 2 33.23 45.27 -17.15
CA TYR A 2 32.78 45.72 -15.81
C TYR A 2 31.26 45.94 -15.71
N SER A 3 30.62 46.45 -16.76
CA SER A 3 29.17 46.63 -16.83
C SER A 3 28.39 45.31 -16.85
N GLU A 4 28.88 44.29 -17.58
CA GLU A 4 28.26 42.97 -17.69
C GLU A 4 28.40 42.17 -16.39
N SER A 5 29.59 42.20 -15.78
CA SER A 5 29.81 41.60 -14.45
C SER A 5 28.92 42.25 -13.39
N LEU A 6 28.71 43.58 -13.46
CA LEU A 6 27.79 44.29 -12.57
C LEU A 6 26.34 43.84 -12.77
N ILE A 7 25.90 43.59 -14.00
CA ILE A 7 24.56 43.08 -14.31
C ILE A 7 24.38 41.67 -13.70
N LEU A 8 25.36 40.78 -13.87
CA LEU A 8 25.32 39.43 -13.27
C LEU A 8 25.23 39.49 -11.74
N ILE A 9 26.03 40.35 -11.11
CA ILE A 9 25.99 40.55 -9.65
C ILE A 9 24.62 41.07 -9.21
N LYS A 10 24.03 42.04 -9.93
CA LYS A 10 22.68 42.54 -9.63
C LYS A 10 21.62 41.44 -9.70
N ILE A 11 21.65 40.60 -10.74
CA ILE A 11 20.74 39.46 -10.88
C ILE A 11 20.91 38.49 -9.70
N LEU A 12 22.16 38.16 -9.35
CA LEU A 12 22.45 37.27 -8.24
C LEU A 12 21.97 37.84 -6.90
N VAL A 13 22.15 39.13 -6.65
CA VAL A 13 21.63 39.81 -5.46
C VAL A 13 20.11 39.74 -5.39
N ILE A 14 19.42 39.95 -6.52
CA ILE A 14 17.95 39.81 -6.59
C ILE A 14 17.54 38.38 -6.22
N VAL A 15 18.14 37.36 -6.84
CA VAL A 15 17.84 35.95 -6.56
C VAL A 15 18.07 35.60 -5.09
N LEU A 16 19.21 36.00 -4.52
CA LEU A 16 19.52 35.75 -3.11
C LEU A 16 18.56 36.49 -2.16
N SER A 17 18.14 37.71 -2.51
CA SER A 17 17.17 38.48 -1.73
C SER A 17 15.80 37.78 -1.69
N PHE A 18 15.33 37.27 -2.83
CA PHE A 18 14.09 36.49 -2.89
C PHE A 18 14.22 35.14 -2.17
N MET A 19 15.37 34.45 -2.25
CA MET A 19 15.60 33.25 -1.44
C MET A 19 15.51 33.55 0.07
N LYS A 20 16.03 34.71 0.50
CA LYS A 20 15.92 35.15 1.90
C LYS A 20 14.49 35.53 2.29
N LEU A 21 13.72 36.10 1.35
CA LEU A 21 12.29 36.35 1.55
C LEU A 21 11.53 35.03 1.79
N PHE A 22 11.78 33.98 1.00
CA PHE A 22 11.18 32.66 1.23
C PHE A 22 11.56 32.04 2.58
N PHE A 23 12.77 32.34 3.07
CA PHE A 23 13.18 31.93 4.42
C PHE A 23 12.33 32.61 5.50
N PHE A 24 12.06 33.91 5.39
CA PHE A 24 11.22 34.64 6.35
C PHE A 24 9.75 34.22 6.28
N LEU A 25 9.23 33.89 5.08
CA LEU A 25 7.87 33.38 4.93
C LEU A 25 7.61 32.11 5.74
N ARG A 26 8.66 31.34 6.05
CA ARG A 26 8.57 30.11 6.84
C ARG A 26 8.06 30.31 8.28
N ILE A 27 8.09 31.53 8.82
CA ILE A 27 7.54 31.84 10.15
C ILE A 27 6.01 31.75 10.16
N TYR A 28 5.36 32.11 9.06
CA TYR A 28 3.90 32.17 8.96
C TYR A 28 3.32 30.79 8.71
N ASP A 29 2.32 30.38 9.49
CA ASP A 29 1.79 29.01 9.46
C ASP A 29 1.31 28.55 8.07
N GLY A 30 0.64 29.42 7.30
CA GLY A 30 0.19 29.10 5.94
C GLY A 30 1.33 28.88 4.94
N PHE A 31 2.39 29.69 5.02
CA PHE A 31 3.54 29.60 4.11
C PHE A 31 4.59 28.58 4.57
N SER A 32 4.67 28.33 5.87
CA SER A 32 5.61 27.40 6.49
C SER A 32 5.48 26.01 5.89
N PHE A 33 4.24 25.56 5.69
CA PHE A 33 3.96 24.30 5.01
C PHE A 33 4.53 24.27 3.58
N LEU A 34 4.22 25.26 2.76
CA LEU A 34 4.66 25.32 1.36
C LEU A 34 6.18 25.28 1.24
N VAL A 35 6.89 26.06 2.07
CA VAL A 35 8.35 26.13 2.04
C VAL A 35 8.97 24.81 2.49
N GLN A 36 8.39 24.14 3.50
CA GLN A 36 8.87 22.83 3.97
C GLN A 36 8.62 21.72 2.95
N MET A 37 7.44 21.69 2.34
CA MET A 37 7.11 20.77 1.25
C MET A 37 8.10 20.92 0.12
N MET A 38 8.31 22.16 -0.37
CA MET A 38 9.22 22.43 -1.47
C MET A 38 10.64 21.96 -1.14
N GLY A 39 11.13 22.23 0.07
CA GLY A 39 12.45 21.74 0.52
C GLY A 39 12.57 20.22 0.59
N GLY A 40 11.52 19.52 1.04
CA GLY A 40 11.46 18.06 1.05
C GLY A 40 11.48 17.47 -0.36
N VAL A 41 10.65 18.00 -1.25
CA VAL A 41 10.56 17.58 -2.66
C VAL A 41 11.91 17.75 -3.35
N PHE A 42 12.56 18.91 -3.22
CA PHE A 42 13.89 19.12 -3.83
C PHE A 42 14.95 18.14 -3.33
N LYS A 43 14.90 17.75 -2.05
CA LYS A 43 15.83 16.76 -1.48
C LYS A 43 15.64 15.38 -2.11
N ASP A 44 14.39 14.98 -2.32
CA ASP A 44 14.05 13.69 -2.91
C ASP A 44 14.32 13.68 -4.43
N LEU A 45 14.09 14.81 -5.09
CA LEU A 45 14.33 14.98 -6.53
C LEU A 45 15.82 15.04 -6.91
N LYS A 46 16.76 15.20 -5.96
CA LYS A 46 18.18 15.41 -6.28
C LYS A 46 18.79 14.28 -7.12
N TYR A 47 18.49 13.02 -6.77
CA TYR A 47 19.04 11.86 -7.47
C TYR A 47 18.37 11.70 -8.83
N PHE A 48 17.07 12.00 -8.88
CA PHE A 48 16.31 12.00 -10.12
C PHE A 48 16.83 13.05 -11.11
N ILE A 49 17.04 14.31 -10.69
CA ILE A 49 17.59 15.36 -11.56
C ILE A 49 18.97 14.95 -12.09
N SER A 50 19.83 14.38 -11.24
CA SER A 50 21.14 13.89 -11.67
C SER A 50 21.02 12.80 -12.74
N PHE A 51 20.09 11.87 -12.57
CA PHE A 51 19.83 10.82 -13.55
C PHE A 51 19.22 11.36 -14.85
N PHE A 52 18.29 12.32 -14.75
CA PHE A 52 17.69 13.00 -15.88
C PHE A 52 18.72 13.79 -16.72
N LEU A 53 19.67 14.47 -16.07
CA LEU A 53 20.77 15.16 -16.75
C LEU A 53 21.64 14.19 -17.56
N ILE A 54 21.87 12.96 -17.08
CA ILE A 54 22.60 11.94 -17.85
C ILE A 54 21.86 11.60 -19.14
N PHE A 55 20.53 11.49 -19.10
CA PHE A 55 19.71 11.24 -20.29
C PHE A 55 19.69 12.43 -21.26
N ILE A 56 19.62 13.66 -20.75
CA ILE A 56 19.76 14.86 -21.60
C ILE A 56 21.12 14.88 -22.28
N LEU A 57 22.19 14.54 -21.55
CA LEU A 57 23.53 14.44 -22.13
C LEU A 57 23.60 13.33 -23.19
N GLN A 58 23.02 12.16 -22.94
CA GLN A 58 22.99 11.06 -23.89
C GLN A 58 22.25 11.43 -25.18
N PHE A 59 21.03 11.94 -25.08
CA PHE A 59 20.24 12.34 -26.26
C PHE A 59 20.86 13.56 -26.96
N GLY A 60 21.43 14.51 -26.22
CA GLY A 60 22.18 15.63 -26.80
C GLY A 60 23.37 15.17 -27.63
N MET A 61 24.11 14.16 -27.18
CA MET A 61 25.20 13.54 -27.96
C MET A 61 24.69 12.79 -29.19
N ILE A 62 23.55 12.08 -29.08
CA ILE A 62 22.93 11.41 -30.23
C ILE A 62 22.54 12.44 -31.30
N PHE A 63 21.90 13.55 -30.91
CA PHE A 63 21.53 14.61 -31.84
C PHE A 63 22.77 15.30 -32.45
N LEU A 64 23.81 15.54 -31.66
CA LEU A 64 25.06 16.10 -32.19
C LEU A 64 25.66 15.25 -33.30
N VAL A 65 25.67 13.92 -33.13
CA VAL A 65 26.17 12.99 -34.17
C VAL A 65 25.23 12.95 -35.37
N LEU A 66 23.93 12.95 -35.14
CA LEU A 66 22.89 12.85 -36.16
C LEU A 66 22.87 14.06 -37.11
N PHE A 67 22.98 15.26 -36.56
CA PHE A 67 23.01 16.53 -37.29
C PHE A 67 24.43 16.99 -37.66
N LYS A 68 25.44 16.12 -37.52
CA LYS A 68 26.84 16.38 -37.91
C LYS A 68 27.44 17.67 -37.36
N ALA A 69 26.97 18.12 -36.20
CA ALA A 69 27.35 19.39 -35.59
C ALA A 69 27.16 20.64 -36.50
N GLU A 70 26.16 20.64 -37.39
CA GLU A 70 25.73 21.85 -38.08
C GLU A 70 25.27 22.93 -37.09
N SER A 71 25.59 24.18 -37.39
CA SER A 71 25.17 25.30 -36.55
C SER A 71 23.67 25.53 -36.70
N ILE A 72 22.92 25.31 -35.63
CA ILE A 72 21.51 25.66 -35.55
C ILE A 72 21.41 27.18 -35.36
N ASP A 73 20.76 27.87 -36.28
CA ASP A 73 20.67 29.34 -36.29
C ASP A 73 20.05 29.91 -35.00
N GLU A 74 19.12 29.17 -34.39
CA GLU A 74 18.44 29.54 -33.15
C GLU A 74 19.36 29.57 -31.92
N TYR A 75 20.50 28.87 -31.98
CA TYR A 75 21.46 28.77 -30.88
C TYR A 75 22.80 29.42 -31.22
N ASN A 76 22.84 30.32 -32.21
CA ASN A 76 24.04 31.07 -32.59
C ASN A 76 24.62 31.79 -31.36
N GLY A 77 25.76 31.29 -30.87
CA GLY A 77 26.44 31.74 -29.64
C GLY A 77 26.71 30.62 -28.63
N VAL A 78 26.00 29.49 -28.70
CA VAL A 78 26.21 28.32 -27.85
C VAL A 78 26.30 27.02 -28.67
N ASN A 79 26.95 27.07 -29.83
CA ASN A 79 26.93 26.00 -30.85
C ASN A 79 27.29 24.60 -30.32
N LYS A 80 28.17 24.49 -29.32
CA LYS A 80 28.51 23.17 -28.73
C LYS A 80 27.45 22.63 -27.77
N MET A 81 26.64 23.50 -27.17
CA MET A 81 25.54 23.11 -26.27
C MET A 81 24.17 23.11 -26.94
N ALA A 82 24.07 23.56 -28.20
CA ALA A 82 22.81 23.68 -28.94
C ALA A 82 22.00 22.38 -28.92
N TYR A 83 22.63 21.23 -29.20
CA TYR A 83 21.96 19.93 -29.18
C TYR A 83 21.57 19.43 -27.79
N PHE A 84 22.31 19.84 -26.75
CA PHE A 84 21.92 19.55 -25.37
C PHE A 84 20.73 20.40 -24.94
N LEU A 85 20.69 21.67 -25.37
CA LEU A 85 19.53 22.54 -25.19
C LEU A 85 18.33 22.04 -25.98
N MET A 86 18.54 21.49 -27.17
CA MET A 86 17.50 20.82 -27.97
C MET A 86 16.93 19.59 -27.24
N ALA A 87 17.78 18.71 -26.68
CA ALA A 87 17.33 17.57 -25.88
C ALA A 87 16.58 18.01 -24.62
N PHE A 88 17.05 19.07 -23.94
CA PHE A 88 16.35 19.67 -22.80
C PHE A 88 14.99 20.25 -23.22
N ARG A 89 14.91 20.90 -24.38
CA ARG A 89 13.67 21.46 -24.92
C ARG A 89 12.63 20.38 -25.22
N ILE A 90 13.05 19.29 -25.88
CA ILE A 90 12.20 18.10 -26.11
C ILE A 90 11.69 17.54 -24.78
N SER A 91 12.54 17.49 -23.76
CA SER A 91 12.14 17.00 -22.43
C SER A 91 11.08 17.87 -21.76
N SER A 92 11.05 19.18 -22.04
CA SER A 92 10.02 20.10 -21.55
C SER A 92 8.70 20.02 -22.33
N GLY A 93 8.67 19.32 -23.46
CA GLY A 93 7.49 19.16 -24.32
C GLY A 93 7.37 20.17 -25.43
N ASP A 94 8.45 20.90 -25.71
CA ASP A 94 8.54 21.80 -26.85
C ASP A 94 9.22 21.07 -28.02
N PHE A 95 8.48 20.92 -29.12
CA PHE A 95 8.80 20.06 -30.25
C PHE A 95 9.02 20.87 -31.53
N GLN A 96 10.08 21.68 -31.54
CA GLN A 96 10.51 22.35 -32.77
C GLN A 96 11.32 21.38 -33.64
N LEU A 97 10.92 21.26 -34.92
CA LEU A 97 11.40 20.24 -35.86
C LEU A 97 12.16 20.83 -37.06
N ASP A 98 12.69 22.02 -36.89
CA ASP A 98 13.38 22.71 -37.98
C ASP A 98 14.66 21.94 -38.34
N GLU A 99 14.96 21.85 -39.65
CA GLU A 99 16.12 21.15 -40.25
C GLU A 99 16.07 19.61 -40.29
N TYR A 100 15.08 18.95 -39.67
CA TYR A 100 14.95 17.47 -39.71
C TYR A 100 14.78 16.92 -41.13
N GLN A 101 14.29 17.74 -42.06
CA GLN A 101 14.03 17.39 -43.46
C GLN A 101 15.23 17.63 -44.39
N ASN A 102 16.23 18.40 -43.96
CA ASN A 102 17.35 18.83 -44.81
C ASN A 102 18.49 17.79 -44.87
N GLN A 103 18.27 16.57 -44.39
CA GLN A 103 19.26 15.50 -44.36
C GLN A 103 19.08 14.48 -45.49
N ASN A 104 20.08 13.64 -45.69
CA ASN A 104 20.02 12.55 -46.67
C ASN A 104 18.85 11.59 -46.36
N SER A 105 18.18 11.04 -47.38
CA SER A 105 16.88 10.35 -47.25
C SER A 105 16.87 9.21 -46.23
N THR A 106 17.99 8.49 -46.05
CA THR A 106 18.11 7.43 -45.03
C THR A 106 18.24 7.99 -43.61
N LEU A 107 18.99 9.08 -43.41
CA LEU A 107 19.20 9.70 -42.11
C LEU A 107 17.92 10.37 -41.58
N VAL A 108 17.08 10.89 -42.47
CA VAL A 108 15.78 11.48 -42.10
C VAL A 108 14.92 10.46 -41.35
N ILE A 109 14.82 9.22 -41.85
CA ILE A 109 14.02 8.15 -41.21
C ILE A 109 14.56 7.83 -39.80
N PHE A 110 15.87 7.67 -39.67
CA PHE A 110 16.49 7.45 -38.35
C PHE A 110 16.27 8.62 -37.39
N THR A 111 16.31 9.85 -37.91
CA THR A 111 16.08 11.06 -37.11
C THR A 111 14.69 11.09 -36.52
N TRP A 112 13.66 10.78 -37.31
CA TRP A 112 12.29 10.67 -36.84
C TRP A 112 12.09 9.56 -35.80
N ILE A 113 12.73 8.40 -35.99
CA ILE A 113 12.66 7.28 -35.04
C ILE A 113 13.33 7.66 -33.71
N ILE A 114 14.54 8.21 -33.75
CA ILE A 114 15.28 8.64 -32.55
C ILE A 114 14.52 9.74 -31.82
N TRP A 115 13.97 10.72 -32.56
CA TRP A 115 13.17 11.77 -31.99
C TRP A 115 11.92 11.22 -31.30
N LEU A 116 11.18 10.29 -31.93
CA LEU A 116 10.02 9.65 -31.32
C LEU A 116 10.38 8.93 -30.02
N ILE A 117 11.51 8.21 -30.01
CA ILE A 117 12.03 7.55 -28.81
C ILE A 117 12.39 8.58 -27.73
N ALA A 118 13.03 9.70 -28.12
CA ALA A 118 13.38 10.77 -27.19
C ALA A 118 12.14 11.41 -26.57
N VAL A 119 11.08 11.66 -27.34
CA VAL A 119 9.80 12.18 -26.83
C VAL A 119 9.15 11.19 -25.87
N MET A 120 9.09 9.90 -26.23
CA MET A 120 8.53 8.85 -25.36
C MET A 120 9.31 8.75 -24.05
N ALA A 121 10.64 8.73 -24.10
CA ALA A 121 11.47 8.63 -22.91
C ALA A 121 11.42 9.93 -22.08
N LEU A 122 11.89 11.05 -22.63
CA LEU A 122 12.14 12.30 -21.91
C LEU A 122 10.85 13.04 -21.52
N ASN A 123 9.79 12.97 -22.32
CA ASN A 123 8.55 13.64 -21.99
C ASN A 123 7.61 12.68 -21.25
N ILE A 124 7.23 11.57 -21.87
CA ILE A 124 6.17 10.71 -21.32
C ILE A 124 6.66 9.95 -20.08
N VAL A 125 7.78 9.24 -20.15
CA VAL A 125 8.25 8.45 -19.00
C VAL A 125 8.77 9.35 -17.88
N PHE A 126 9.67 10.28 -18.19
CA PHE A 126 10.31 11.12 -17.18
C PHE A 126 9.32 12.10 -16.51
N MET A 127 8.38 12.75 -17.22
CA MET A 127 7.38 13.60 -16.56
C MET A 127 6.47 12.82 -15.62
N ASN A 128 6.01 11.64 -16.05
CA ASN A 128 5.19 10.79 -15.19
C ASN A 128 5.94 10.32 -13.95
N PHE A 129 7.24 10.02 -14.09
CA PHE A 129 8.08 9.67 -12.95
C PHE A 129 8.30 10.84 -12.00
N ILE A 130 8.52 12.06 -12.52
CA ILE A 130 8.63 13.29 -11.69
C ILE A 130 7.37 13.45 -10.85
N ILE A 131 6.20 13.35 -11.47
CA ILE A 131 4.92 13.49 -10.78
C ILE A 131 4.78 12.43 -9.68
N ALA A 132 5.17 11.17 -9.95
CA ALA A 132 5.12 10.10 -8.96
C ALA A 132 6.04 10.37 -7.75
N VAL A 133 7.30 10.77 -8.00
CA VAL A 133 8.26 11.09 -6.93
C VAL A 133 7.83 12.30 -6.12
N ILE A 134 7.35 13.36 -6.78
CA ILE A 134 6.82 14.54 -6.09
C ILE A 134 5.60 14.16 -5.24
N SER A 135 4.71 13.30 -5.75
CA SER A 135 3.52 12.85 -5.01
C SER A 135 3.89 12.04 -3.77
N GLU A 136 4.87 11.13 -3.87
CA GLU A 136 5.36 10.37 -2.70
C GLU A 136 6.03 11.29 -1.66
N SER A 137 6.86 12.22 -2.12
CA SER A 137 7.53 13.20 -1.25
C SER A 137 6.52 14.12 -0.56
N TYR A 138 5.51 14.59 -1.29
CA TYR A 138 4.42 15.40 -0.77
C TYR A 138 3.70 14.71 0.38
N GLU A 139 3.26 13.47 0.19
CA GLU A 139 2.56 12.69 1.21
C GLU A 139 3.44 12.50 2.46
N ARG A 140 4.73 12.21 2.28
CA ARG A 140 5.69 12.05 3.37
C ARG A 140 5.85 13.31 4.21
N VAL A 141 5.97 14.48 3.57
CA VAL A 141 6.10 15.77 4.28
C VAL A 141 4.78 16.17 4.94
N MET A 142 3.65 15.98 4.25
CA MET A 142 2.32 16.25 4.77
C MET A 142 2.05 15.53 6.09
N GLN A 143 2.44 14.25 6.19
CA GLN A 143 2.30 13.46 7.42
C GLN A 143 3.11 14.01 8.61
N LYS A 144 4.21 14.73 8.35
CA LYS A 144 5.11 15.28 9.39
C LYS A 144 5.06 16.80 9.50
N LEU A 145 4.12 17.45 8.81
CA LEU A 145 4.00 18.89 8.69
C LEU A 145 4.07 19.63 10.03
N VAL A 146 3.26 19.20 11.00
CA VAL A 146 3.19 19.85 12.31
C VAL A 146 4.53 19.75 13.04
N ALA A 147 5.16 18.57 13.02
CA ALA A 147 6.44 18.34 13.68
C ALA A 147 7.58 19.13 13.03
N GLU A 148 7.66 19.16 11.69
CA GLU A 148 8.65 19.96 10.96
C GLU A 148 8.41 21.47 11.17
N SER A 149 7.15 21.93 11.22
CA SER A 149 6.82 23.32 11.57
C SER A 149 7.32 23.72 12.95
N TYR A 150 7.06 22.91 13.99
CA TYR A 150 7.56 23.19 15.33
C TYR A 150 9.09 23.13 15.41
N LYS A 151 9.72 22.18 14.72
CA LYS A 151 11.19 22.08 14.65
C LYS A 151 11.81 23.32 14.02
N VAL A 152 11.22 23.82 12.93
CA VAL A 152 11.66 25.07 12.30
C VAL A 152 11.51 26.25 13.25
N LYS A 153 10.36 26.39 13.93
CA LYS A 153 10.14 27.46 14.90
C LYS A 153 11.14 27.39 16.06
N ALA A 154 11.41 26.20 16.59
CA ALA A 154 12.40 25.99 17.62
C ALA A 154 13.81 26.39 17.15
N ASN A 155 14.20 26.01 15.93
CA ASN A 155 15.49 26.41 15.37
C ASN A 155 15.60 27.94 15.22
N MET A 156 14.54 28.62 14.79
CA MET A 156 14.53 30.09 14.71
C MET A 156 14.65 30.75 16.08
N ILE A 157 14.07 30.17 17.12
CA ILE A 157 14.24 30.65 18.51
C ILE A 157 15.70 30.51 18.92
N VAL A 158 16.32 29.35 18.69
CA VAL A 158 17.76 29.12 19.00
C VAL A 158 18.66 30.09 18.23
N GLU A 159 18.42 30.27 16.93
CA GLU A 159 19.15 31.26 16.11
C GLU A 159 19.01 32.68 16.68
N ARG A 160 17.82 33.02 17.20
CA ARG A 160 17.58 34.33 17.82
C ARG A 160 18.27 34.47 19.17
N GLU A 161 18.30 33.40 19.97
CA GLU A 161 18.95 33.36 21.28
C GLU A 161 20.47 33.49 21.19
N GLN A 162 21.10 33.00 20.12
CA GLN A 162 22.54 33.19 19.86
C GLN A 162 22.94 34.66 19.72
N LEU A 163 21.99 35.55 19.41
CA LEU A 163 22.23 37.00 19.30
C LEU A 163 22.01 37.74 20.64
N PHE A 164 21.71 37.04 21.73
CA PHE A 164 21.58 37.64 23.05
C PHE A 164 22.93 37.78 23.75
N SER A 165 23.11 38.88 24.48
CA SER A 165 24.24 39.04 25.39
C SER A 165 23.95 38.33 26.72
N ASP A 166 25.00 38.02 27.50
CA ASP A 166 24.87 37.40 28.83
C ASP A 166 23.89 38.16 29.75
N LYS A 167 23.79 39.49 29.58
CA LYS A 167 22.85 40.33 30.33
C LYS A 167 21.39 40.12 29.92
N ASP A 168 21.13 39.75 28.67
CA ASP A 168 19.78 39.52 28.15
C ASP A 168 19.24 38.16 28.56
N LEU A 169 20.11 37.16 28.70
CA LEU A 169 19.77 35.81 29.18
C LEU A 169 19.27 35.79 30.64
N ILE A 170 19.62 36.80 31.43
CA ILE A 170 19.25 36.91 32.85
C ILE A 170 17.92 37.69 33.03
N LYS A 171 17.42 38.38 32.00
CA LYS A 171 16.20 39.19 32.11
C LYS A 171 14.96 38.29 32.22
N GLU A 172 14.27 38.37 33.36
CA GLU A 172 12.99 37.66 33.60
C GLU A 172 11.90 38.01 32.56
N LYS A 173 11.99 39.17 31.90
CA LYS A 173 11.06 39.55 30.82
C LYS A 173 11.20 38.68 29.57
N LEU A 174 12.42 38.22 29.28
CA LEU A 174 12.72 37.34 28.13
C LEU A 174 12.65 35.87 28.53
N PHE A 175 13.13 35.55 29.75
CA PHE A 175 13.19 34.20 30.29
C PHE A 175 12.42 34.11 31.62
N PRO A 176 11.07 34.04 31.58
CA PRO A 176 10.27 33.95 32.79
C PRO A 176 10.47 32.60 33.50
N ARG A 177 10.43 32.61 34.83
CA ARG A 177 10.61 31.40 35.66
C ARG A 177 9.45 30.40 35.59
N PHE A 178 8.26 30.83 35.19
CA PHE A 178 7.05 30.02 35.20
C PHE A 178 6.33 30.12 33.86
N ILE A 179 5.87 28.98 33.34
CA ILE A 179 5.01 28.89 32.16
C ILE A 179 3.60 28.53 32.64
N ILE A 180 2.64 29.41 32.43
CA ILE A 180 1.24 29.16 32.78
C ILE A 180 0.55 28.58 31.54
N VAL A 181 0.20 27.30 31.60
CA VAL A 181 -0.54 26.62 30.52
C VAL A 181 -2.01 26.53 30.92
N ARG A 182 -2.91 27.11 30.11
CA ARG A 182 -4.36 26.93 30.25
C ARG A 182 -4.86 26.02 29.14
N ARG A 183 -5.63 24.99 29.51
CA ARG A 183 -6.32 24.13 28.54
C ARG A 183 -7.78 24.60 28.41
N PRO A 184 -8.31 24.79 27.19
CA PRO A 184 -9.72 25.09 27.00
C PRO A 184 -10.57 23.92 27.50
N ILE A 185 -11.75 24.24 28.03
CA ILE A 185 -12.66 23.26 28.66
C ILE A 185 -13.47 22.48 27.61
N ASN A 186 -13.56 22.95 26.35
CA ASN A 186 -14.30 22.27 25.27
C ASN A 186 -13.53 22.24 23.94
N ASN A 187 -13.65 21.10 23.26
CA ASN A 187 -13.06 20.75 21.98
C ASN A 187 -13.85 21.39 20.82
N GLU A 188 -13.38 22.51 20.28
CA GLU A 188 -13.56 22.80 18.86
C GLU A 188 -12.16 22.96 18.28
N SER A 189 -11.78 21.99 17.45
CA SER A 189 -10.49 21.86 16.82
C SER A 189 -10.25 23.03 15.88
N GLN A 190 -9.20 23.81 16.16
CA GLN A 190 -8.67 24.82 15.26
C GLN A 190 -8.32 24.22 13.89
N ASP A 191 -8.82 24.89 12.85
CA ASP A 191 -8.72 24.65 11.39
C ASP A 191 -7.37 24.13 10.84
N GLY A 192 -6.24 24.38 11.53
CA GLY A 192 -4.91 23.96 11.05
C GLY A 192 -4.62 22.45 11.15
N GLY A 193 -5.47 21.70 11.85
CA GLY A 193 -5.28 20.27 12.16
C GLY A 193 -6.25 19.30 11.50
N GLU A 194 -7.20 19.78 10.69
CA GLU A 194 -8.30 18.95 10.19
C GLU A 194 -7.84 17.80 9.29
N TRP A 195 -6.88 18.02 8.39
CA TRP A 195 -6.36 16.94 7.53
C TRP A 195 -5.66 15.84 8.33
N GLN A 196 -4.91 16.20 9.38
CA GLN A 196 -4.27 15.24 10.26
C GLN A 196 -5.29 14.50 11.13
N GLY A 197 -6.33 15.20 11.61
CA GLY A 197 -7.48 14.58 12.28
C GLY A 197 -8.18 13.58 11.37
N PHE A 198 -8.48 13.98 10.14
CA PHE A 198 -9.09 13.13 9.12
C PHE A 198 -8.24 11.89 8.81
N ILE A 199 -6.95 12.04 8.52
CA ILE A 199 -6.06 10.90 8.23
C ILE A 199 -5.92 9.98 9.45
N LYS A 200 -5.85 10.54 10.65
CA LYS A 200 -5.78 9.77 11.90
C LYS A 200 -7.08 9.00 12.14
N ASP A 201 -8.22 9.64 11.95
CA ASP A 201 -9.55 9.04 12.12
C ASP A 201 -9.82 7.99 11.05
N LEU A 202 -9.38 8.22 9.82
CA LEU A 202 -9.48 7.27 8.72
C LEU A 202 -8.58 6.05 9.00
N LYS A 203 -7.34 6.26 9.44
CA LYS A 203 -6.45 5.16 9.87
C LYS A 203 -7.02 4.40 11.06
N TYR A 204 -7.60 5.10 12.03
CA TYR A 204 -8.26 4.48 13.18
C TYR A 204 -9.48 3.65 12.76
N THR A 205 -10.31 4.20 11.87
CA THR A 205 -11.51 3.54 11.32
C THR A 205 -11.13 2.30 10.51
N ILE A 206 -10.11 2.38 9.64
CA ILE A 206 -9.58 1.23 8.92
C ILE A 206 -9.06 0.17 9.90
N ARG A 207 -8.32 0.58 10.93
CA ARG A 207 -7.77 -0.38 11.90
C ARG A 207 -8.86 -1.06 12.72
N THR A 208 -9.87 -0.32 13.16
CA THR A 208 -11.02 -0.88 13.88
C THR A 208 -11.90 -1.74 12.97
N SER A 209 -12.14 -1.34 11.72
CA SER A 209 -12.91 -2.15 10.76
C SER A 209 -12.19 -3.44 10.38
N VAL A 210 -10.88 -3.40 10.13
CA VAL A 210 -10.06 -4.60 9.87
C VAL A 210 -10.02 -5.51 11.10
N SER A 211 -9.92 -4.95 12.30
CA SER A 211 -9.93 -5.76 13.54
C SER A 211 -11.29 -6.42 13.78
N LYS A 212 -12.39 -5.69 13.56
CA LYS A 212 -13.75 -6.23 13.62
C LYS A 212 -13.98 -7.32 12.57
N SER A 213 -13.61 -7.06 11.31
CA SER A 213 -13.72 -8.02 10.22
C SER A 213 -12.92 -9.29 10.49
N LYS A 214 -11.68 -9.19 10.99
CA LYS A 214 -10.90 -10.37 11.42
C LYS A 214 -11.61 -11.14 12.53
N GLY A 215 -12.17 -10.45 13.52
CA GLY A 215 -12.95 -11.07 14.60
C GLY A 215 -14.19 -11.80 14.09
N GLU A 216 -14.96 -11.17 13.20
CA GLU A 216 -16.15 -11.76 12.56
C GLU A 216 -15.80 -12.98 11.70
N VAL A 217 -14.69 -12.93 10.95
CA VAL A 217 -14.21 -14.08 10.16
C VAL A 217 -13.80 -15.23 11.08
N ILE A 218 -13.04 -14.97 12.13
CA ILE A 218 -12.67 -15.99 13.13
C ILE A 218 -13.91 -16.59 13.78
N GLN A 219 -14.88 -15.76 14.16
CA GLN A 219 -16.12 -16.21 14.77
C GLN A 219 -16.96 -17.07 13.81
N LYS A 220 -17.06 -16.66 12.53
CA LYS A 220 -17.71 -17.47 11.49
C LYS A 220 -17.01 -18.80 11.29
N ILE A 221 -15.68 -18.82 11.20
CA ILE A 221 -14.89 -20.05 11.09
C ILE A 221 -15.11 -20.95 12.31
N HIS A 222 -15.06 -20.41 13.54
CA HIS A 222 -15.37 -21.18 14.75
C HIS A 222 -16.76 -21.79 14.70
N SER A 223 -17.78 -20.99 14.35
CA SER A 223 -19.17 -21.49 14.25
C SER A 223 -19.35 -22.56 13.16
N SER A 224 -18.60 -22.46 12.05
CA SER A 224 -18.61 -23.46 10.99
C SER A 224 -17.90 -24.74 11.44
N ILE A 225 -16.79 -24.63 12.16
CA ILE A 225 -16.07 -25.79 12.74
C ILE A 225 -16.95 -26.48 13.79
N GLU A 226 -17.64 -25.75 14.65
CA GLU A 226 -18.59 -26.31 15.62
C GLU A 226 -19.71 -27.08 14.92
N LYS A 227 -20.34 -26.50 13.90
CA LYS A 227 -21.37 -27.20 13.09
C LYS A 227 -20.84 -28.44 12.39
N ILE A 228 -19.62 -28.40 11.87
CA ILE A 228 -18.96 -29.56 11.26
C ILE A 228 -18.74 -30.64 12.31
N ASN A 229 -18.25 -30.29 13.51
CA ASN A 229 -18.06 -31.24 14.60
C ASN A 229 -19.38 -31.86 15.07
N GLU A 230 -20.45 -31.07 15.19
CA GLU A 230 -21.80 -31.57 15.49
C GLU A 230 -22.29 -32.54 14.41
N THR A 231 -22.09 -32.20 13.14
CA THR A 231 -22.47 -33.08 12.01
C THR A 231 -21.66 -34.36 12.01
N ILE A 232 -20.36 -34.30 12.34
CA ILE A 232 -19.49 -35.47 12.46
C ILE A 232 -19.93 -36.34 13.65
N GLN A 233 -20.27 -35.75 14.79
CA GLN A 233 -20.79 -36.49 15.94
C GLN A 233 -22.13 -37.16 15.63
N GLN A 234 -23.07 -36.45 15.01
CA GLN A 234 -24.34 -37.03 14.56
C GLN A 234 -24.12 -38.17 13.55
N SER A 235 -23.18 -37.98 12.62
CA SER A 235 -22.83 -39.02 11.65
C SER A 235 -22.18 -40.23 12.32
N GLN A 236 -21.32 -40.03 13.33
CA GLN A 236 -20.74 -41.11 14.13
C GLN A 236 -21.79 -41.86 14.96
N ILE A 237 -22.77 -41.14 15.53
CA ILE A 237 -23.91 -41.75 16.25
C ILE A 237 -24.75 -42.60 15.28
N GLN A 238 -24.97 -42.15 14.04
CA GLN A 238 -25.64 -42.95 13.00
C GLN A 238 -24.78 -44.14 12.50
N ILE A 239 -23.45 -44.03 12.56
CA ILE A 239 -22.49 -45.10 12.19
C ILE A 239 -22.20 -46.06 13.36
N ASN A 240 -22.93 -45.99 14.48
CA ASN A 240 -23.03 -47.07 15.48
C ASN A 240 -24.29 -47.95 15.26
N PRO A 241 -24.46 -48.69 14.14
CA PRO A 241 -25.56 -49.63 13.99
C PRO A 241 -25.31 -50.97 14.71
N ASN A 242 -24.32 -51.09 15.60
CA ASN A 242 -24.06 -52.37 16.28
C ASN A 242 -25.22 -52.79 17.20
N GLU A 243 -25.86 -51.88 17.94
CA GLU A 243 -26.98 -52.26 18.82
C GLU A 243 -28.21 -52.75 18.04
N ASN A 244 -28.56 -52.09 16.93
CA ASN A 244 -29.75 -52.48 16.14
C ASN A 244 -29.50 -53.76 15.32
N ILE A 245 -28.26 -54.00 14.89
CA ILE A 245 -27.87 -55.25 14.22
C ILE A 245 -27.83 -56.39 15.24
N ASP A 246 -27.26 -56.19 16.42
CA ASP A 246 -27.19 -57.22 17.48
C ASP A 246 -28.59 -57.59 18.00
N GLU A 247 -29.48 -56.61 18.18
CA GLU A 247 -30.87 -56.86 18.59
C GLU A 247 -31.65 -57.63 17.51
N LYS A 248 -31.47 -57.32 16.22
CA LYS A 248 -32.06 -58.10 15.13
C LYS A 248 -31.46 -59.50 15.04
N LEU A 249 -30.17 -59.66 15.26
CA LEU A 249 -29.49 -60.96 15.24
C LEU A 249 -29.97 -61.85 16.39
N SER A 250 -30.15 -61.27 17.59
CA SER A 250 -30.72 -61.95 18.76
C SER A 250 -32.15 -62.40 18.49
N ASN A 251 -33.00 -61.50 18.00
CA ASN A 251 -34.40 -61.83 17.69
C ASN A 251 -34.52 -62.92 16.61
N LEU A 252 -33.65 -62.90 15.59
CA LEU A 252 -33.58 -63.96 14.58
C LEU A 252 -33.15 -65.29 15.20
N LYS A 253 -32.15 -65.28 16.08
CA LYS A 253 -31.68 -66.48 16.77
C LYS A 253 -32.78 -67.09 17.64
N ASP A 254 -33.51 -66.26 18.40
CA ASP A 254 -34.61 -66.70 19.26
C ASP A 254 -35.77 -67.30 18.44
N GLN A 255 -36.09 -66.72 17.27
CA GLN A 255 -37.10 -67.29 16.38
C GLN A 255 -36.69 -68.66 15.81
N VAL A 256 -35.42 -68.81 15.43
CA VAL A 256 -34.89 -70.08 14.93
C VAL A 256 -34.90 -71.13 16.04
N ASP A 257 -34.47 -70.79 17.26
CA ASP A 257 -34.49 -71.71 18.40
C ASP A 257 -35.92 -72.13 18.79
N ALA A 258 -36.89 -71.21 18.71
CA ALA A 258 -38.29 -71.52 18.94
C ALA A 258 -38.85 -72.48 17.88
N GLN A 259 -38.49 -72.32 16.60
CA GLN A 259 -38.88 -73.24 15.55
C GLN A 259 -38.25 -74.62 15.73
N ILE A 260 -36.97 -74.69 16.08
CA ILE A 260 -36.26 -75.95 16.35
C ILE A 260 -36.94 -76.69 17.52
N LYS A 261 -37.20 -76.00 18.64
CA LYS A 261 -37.90 -76.61 19.78
C LYS A 261 -39.27 -77.15 19.41
N ASN A 262 -40.04 -76.40 18.63
CA ASN A 262 -41.38 -76.80 18.20
C ASN A 262 -41.34 -78.01 17.24
N LEU A 263 -40.31 -78.09 16.39
CA LEU A 263 -40.05 -79.27 15.57
C LEU A 263 -39.75 -80.50 16.44
N ASP A 264 -38.88 -80.34 17.44
CA ASP A 264 -38.50 -81.41 18.37
C ASP A 264 -39.69 -81.92 19.19
N THR A 265 -40.55 -81.03 19.70
CA THR A 265 -41.78 -81.45 20.41
C THR A 265 -42.73 -82.20 19.49
N LYS A 266 -42.92 -81.75 18.24
CA LYS A 266 -43.75 -82.47 17.26
C LYS A 266 -43.17 -83.85 16.96
N MET A 267 -41.85 -83.97 16.81
CA MET A 267 -41.21 -85.27 16.58
C MET A 267 -41.36 -86.20 17.78
N ARG A 268 -41.22 -85.71 19.02
CA ARG A 268 -41.47 -86.49 20.24
C ARG A 268 -42.93 -86.94 20.35
N GLN A 269 -43.88 -86.03 20.14
CA GLN A 269 -45.31 -86.37 20.18
C GLN A 269 -45.67 -87.43 19.13
N ASN A 270 -45.11 -87.30 17.92
CA ASN A 270 -45.30 -88.31 16.88
C ASN A 270 -44.66 -89.65 17.28
N MET A 271 -43.47 -89.67 17.87
CA MET A 271 -42.87 -90.91 18.39
C MET A 271 -43.70 -91.55 19.50
N ASP A 272 -44.20 -90.75 20.45
CA ASP A 272 -44.99 -91.25 21.58
C ASP A 272 -46.36 -91.75 21.11
N PHE A 273 -46.99 -91.07 20.16
CA PHE A 273 -48.22 -91.53 19.50
C PHE A 273 -48.01 -92.86 18.77
N ILE A 274 -46.89 -93.00 18.04
CA ILE A 274 -46.54 -94.26 17.38
C ILE A 274 -46.35 -95.37 18.42
N LYS A 275 -45.65 -95.10 19.52
CA LYS A 275 -45.46 -96.06 20.62
C LYS A 275 -46.79 -96.45 21.29
N SER A 276 -47.64 -95.49 21.64
CA SER A 276 -48.92 -95.76 22.32
C SER A 276 -49.89 -96.52 21.43
N THR A 277 -49.91 -96.23 20.13
CA THR A 277 -50.73 -96.94 19.15
C THR A 277 -50.26 -98.39 19.00
N LEU A 278 -48.94 -98.62 18.96
CA LEU A 278 -48.36 -99.97 18.97
C LEU A 278 -48.72 -100.75 20.24
N VAL A 279 -48.71 -100.11 21.42
CA VAL A 279 -49.05 -100.76 22.70
C VAL A 279 -50.56 -101.08 22.81
N GLN A 280 -51.44 -100.17 22.39
CA GLN A 280 -52.90 -100.40 22.46
C GLN A 280 -53.35 -101.52 21.52
N LEU A 281 -52.76 -101.62 20.33
CA LEU A 281 -53.03 -102.74 19.42
C LEU A 281 -52.59 -104.08 20.02
N LEU A 282 -51.49 -104.10 20.78
CA LEU A 282 -50.99 -105.32 21.43
C LEU A 282 -51.80 -105.76 22.66
N GLN A 283 -52.50 -104.85 23.36
CA GLN A 283 -53.32 -105.21 24.53
C GLN A 283 -54.77 -105.57 24.20
N LYS A 284 -55.37 -105.00 23.15
CA LYS A 284 -56.79 -105.21 22.84
C LYS A 284 -57.12 -106.61 22.31
N GLN A 285 -56.12 -107.47 22.08
CA GLN A 285 -56.34 -108.88 21.75
C GLN A 285 -56.27 -109.82 22.96
N ASN A 286 -55.91 -109.35 24.16
CA ASN A 286 -55.68 -110.20 25.34
C ASN A 286 -56.59 -109.90 26.56
N GLN A 287 -57.82 -109.40 26.34
CA GLN A 287 -58.93 -109.43 27.31
C GLN A 287 -60.24 -109.82 26.63
#